data_AF-A0A0F8Z9S4-F1
#
_entry.id   AF-A0A0F8Z9S4-F1
#
_cell.length_a   1.000
_cell.length_b   1.000
_cell.length_c   1.000
_cell.angle_alpha   90.00
_cell.angle_beta   90.00
_cell.angle_gamma   90.00
#
_symmetry.space_group_name_H-M   'P 1'
#
loop_
_entity.id
_entity.type
_entity.pdbx_description
1 polymer ?
#
loop_
_entity_poly.entity_id
_entity_poly.type
_entity_poly.pdbx_seq_one_letter_code
_entity_poly.pdbx_strand_id
1 'polypeptide(L)'
;MNLDLQRAVVESREREHVLKVEKDAAYSAFLEANAELTRTYYDAGVVTNQAEEALREAALGKYEVTKDKKPLPGVGIRVAEKLVYPEGQALLWANDHKMALVLDVKEFERLMLAQTLKPGWVTVQEEVSATLAQDMAKVLDSLLAAKAPVIVVG
;
A
#
# COMPACT_ATOMS: atom_id res chain seq x y z
N MET A 1 -41.33 36.07 -31.26
CA MET A 1 -40.81 34.80 -30.71
C MET A 1 -39.78 34.28 -31.69
N ASN A 2 -38.53 34.03 -31.28
CA ASN A 2 -37.45 33.70 -32.22
C ASN A 2 -37.44 32.18 -32.50
N LEU A 3 -38.21 31.78 -33.50
CA LEU A 3 -38.40 30.37 -33.89
C LEU A 3 -37.10 29.69 -34.32
N ASP A 4 -36.14 30.43 -34.89
CA ASP A 4 -34.84 29.88 -35.28
C ASP A 4 -34.01 29.45 -34.06
N LEU A 5 -34.02 30.23 -32.98
CA LEU A 5 -33.35 29.83 -31.73
C LEU A 5 -34.00 28.59 -31.11
N GLN A 6 -35.33 28.47 -31.19
CA GLN A 6 -36.02 27.28 -30.69
C GLN A 6 -35.68 26.04 -31.52
N ARG A 7 -35.62 26.15 -32.85
CA ARG A 7 -35.19 25.06 -33.76
C ARG A 7 -33.76 24.63 -33.45
N ALA A 8 -32.84 25.58 -33.31
CA ALA A 8 -31.44 25.29 -33.01
C ALA A 8 -31.27 24.53 -31.68
N VAL A 9 -32.06 24.87 -30.66
CA VAL A 9 -32.05 24.17 -29.37
C VAL A 9 -32.57 22.73 -29.51
N VAL A 10 -33.64 22.50 -30.29
CA VAL A 10 -34.17 21.15 -30.54
C VAL A 10 -33.13 20.30 -31.26
N GLU A 11 -32.58 20.79 -32.37
CA GLU A 11 -31.55 20.08 -33.14
C GLU A 11 -30.31 19.76 -32.29
N SER A 12 -29.87 20.70 -31.44
CA SER A 12 -28.72 20.50 -30.56
C SER A 12 -28.98 19.42 -29.52
N ARG A 13 -30.19 19.39 -28.93
CA ARG A 13 -30.58 18.36 -27.94
C ARG A 13 -30.72 16.99 -28.58
N GLU A 14 -31.28 16.91 -29.77
CA GLU A 14 -31.35 15.65 -30.53
C GLU A 14 -29.95 15.12 -30.83
N ARG A 15 -29.05 15.99 -31.28
CA ARG A 15 -27.66 15.61 -31.53
C ARG A 15 -26.93 15.17 -30.26
N GLU A 16 -27.09 15.90 -29.15
CA GLU A 16 -26.52 15.54 -27.85
C GLU A 16 -27.02 14.16 -27.40
N HIS A 17 -28.33 13.91 -27.53
CA HIS A 17 -28.92 12.62 -27.20
C HIS A 17 -28.33 11.49 -28.04
N VAL A 18 -28.21 11.65 -29.35
CA VAL A 18 -27.60 10.65 -30.24
C VAL A 18 -26.16 10.34 -29.82
N LEU A 19 -25.33 11.38 -29.63
CA LEU A 19 -23.94 11.21 -29.22
C LEU A 19 -23.81 10.54 -27.84
N LYS A 20 -24.72 10.83 -26.91
CA LYS A 20 -24.76 10.17 -25.61
C LYS A 20 -25.03 8.68 -25.76
N VAL A 21 -26.02 8.30 -26.57
CA VAL A 21 -26.35 6.88 -26.82
C VAL A 21 -25.18 6.16 -27.48
N GLU A 22 -24.53 6.77 -28.48
CA GLU A 22 -23.35 6.20 -29.14
C GLU A 22 -22.17 6.01 -28.16
N LYS A 23 -21.91 7.03 -27.32
CA LYS A 23 -20.86 6.96 -26.30
C LYS A 23 -21.13 5.85 -25.29
N ASP A 24 -22.37 5.76 -24.80
CA ASP A 24 -22.76 4.76 -23.80
C ASP A 24 -22.68 3.34 -24.40
N ALA A 25 -23.08 3.16 -25.67
CA ALA A 25 -22.92 1.90 -26.40
C ALA A 25 -21.45 1.52 -26.61
N ALA A 26 -20.61 2.47 -27.03
CA ALA A 26 -19.17 2.24 -27.20
C ALA A 26 -18.48 1.88 -25.87
N TYR A 27 -18.87 2.53 -24.78
CA TYR A 27 -18.37 2.23 -23.45
C TYR A 27 -18.80 0.82 -22.99
N SER A 28 -20.07 0.45 -23.20
CA SER A 28 -20.54 -0.92 -22.89
C SER A 28 -19.78 -1.97 -23.69
N ALA A 29 -19.62 -1.76 -24.99
CA ALA A 29 -18.86 -2.67 -25.85
C ALA A 29 -17.39 -2.79 -25.44
N PHE A 30 -16.77 -1.68 -25.01
CA PHE A 30 -15.42 -1.70 -24.46
C PHE A 30 -15.34 -2.52 -23.17
N LEU A 31 -16.28 -2.33 -22.24
CA LEU A 31 -16.31 -3.11 -21.00
C LEU A 31 -16.50 -4.61 -21.27
N GLU A 32 -17.41 -4.97 -22.17
CA GLU A 32 -17.65 -6.36 -22.56
C GLU A 32 -16.41 -6.99 -23.21
N ALA A 33 -15.79 -6.29 -24.17
CA ALA A 33 -14.61 -6.77 -24.88
C ALA A 33 -13.38 -6.93 -23.96
N ASN A 34 -13.31 -6.18 -22.86
CA ASN A 34 -12.20 -6.22 -21.91
C ASN A 34 -12.52 -6.97 -20.61
N ALA A 35 -13.74 -7.48 -20.43
CA ALA A 35 -14.19 -8.09 -19.18
C ALA A 35 -13.29 -9.25 -18.75
N GLU A 36 -12.91 -10.13 -19.68
CA GLU A 36 -12.04 -11.28 -19.40
C GLU A 36 -10.62 -10.84 -19.03
N LEU A 37 -10.05 -9.85 -19.73
CA LEU A 37 -8.74 -9.31 -19.42
C LEU A 37 -8.72 -8.65 -18.04
N THR A 38 -9.72 -7.82 -17.73
CA THR A 38 -9.85 -7.18 -16.42
C THR A 38 -10.00 -8.22 -15.31
N ARG A 39 -10.81 -9.26 -15.53
CA ARG A 39 -10.95 -10.37 -14.58
C ARG A 39 -9.63 -11.11 -14.38
N THR A 40 -8.95 -11.49 -15.46
CA THR A 40 -7.68 -12.22 -15.41
C THR A 40 -6.61 -11.41 -14.67
N TYR A 41 -6.54 -10.10 -14.93
CA TYR A 41 -5.63 -9.20 -14.22
C TYR A 41 -5.94 -9.16 -12.71
N TYR A 42 -7.22 -9.04 -12.34
CA TYR A 42 -7.63 -9.05 -10.94
C TYR A 42 -7.27 -10.38 -10.26
N ASP A 43 -7.61 -11.50 -10.90
CA ASP A 43 -7.33 -12.84 -10.39
C ASP A 43 -5.82 -13.06 -10.20
N ALA A 44 -4.99 -12.62 -11.16
CA ALA A 44 -3.53 -12.66 -11.04
C ALA A 44 -3.01 -11.79 -9.88
N GLY A 45 -3.63 -10.63 -9.63
CA GLY A 45 -3.34 -9.78 -8.48
C GLY A 45 -3.67 -10.47 -7.15
N VAL A 46 -4.81 -11.16 -7.06
CA VAL A 46 -5.19 -11.95 -5.87
C VAL A 46 -4.16 -13.04 -5.58
N VAL A 47 -3.78 -13.82 -6.60
CA VAL A 47 -2.78 -14.89 -6.44
C VAL A 47 -1.43 -14.34 -6.01
N THR A 48 -1.00 -13.22 -6.61
CA THR A 48 0.27 -12.56 -6.24
C THR A 48 0.25 -12.09 -4.79
N ASN A 49 -0.81 -11.41 -4.37
CA ASN A 49 -0.97 -10.94 -2.99
C ASN A 49 -0.96 -12.08 -1.97
N GLN A 50 -1.66 -13.19 -2.28
CA GLN A 50 -1.66 -14.38 -1.42
C GLN A 50 -0.26 -15.00 -1.28
N ALA A 51 0.48 -15.11 -2.39
CA ALA A 51 1.84 -15.64 -2.38
C ALA A 51 2.81 -14.73 -1.61
N GLU A 52 2.70 -13.42 -1.78
CA GLU A 52 3.49 -12.45 -1.02
C GLU A 52 3.18 -12.50 0.47
N GLU A 53 1.90 -12.61 0.84
CA GLU A 53 1.51 -12.67 2.25
C GLU A 53 2.02 -13.94 2.93
N ALA A 54 1.86 -15.09 2.27
CA ALA A 54 2.45 -16.34 2.75
C ALA A 54 3.98 -16.23 2.94
N LEU A 55 4.67 -15.51 2.05
CA LEU A 55 6.11 -15.25 2.17
C LEU A 55 6.45 -14.34 3.36
N ARG A 56 5.64 -13.30 3.61
CA ARG A 56 5.78 -12.42 4.78
C ARG A 56 5.56 -13.17 6.08
N GLU A 57 4.49 -13.97 6.17
CA GLU A 57 4.19 -14.81 7.34
C GLU A 57 5.34 -15.79 7.63
N ALA A 58 5.85 -16.48 6.60
CA ALA A 58 6.98 -17.39 6.75
C ALA A 58 8.25 -16.66 7.23
N ALA A 59 8.51 -15.44 6.73
CA ALA A 59 9.64 -14.62 7.17
C ALA A 59 9.50 -14.16 8.61
N LEU A 60 8.31 -13.72 9.03
CA LEU A 60 8.02 -13.32 10.39
C LEU A 60 8.17 -14.49 11.36
N GLY A 61 7.66 -15.68 11.01
CA GLY A 61 7.84 -16.89 11.82
C GLY A 61 9.31 -17.28 11.99
N LYS A 62 10.12 -17.16 10.92
CA LYS A 62 11.58 -17.35 11.03
C LYS A 62 12.25 -16.29 11.89
N TYR A 63 11.86 -15.04 11.76
CA TYR A 63 12.39 -13.94 12.57
C TYR A 63 12.07 -14.14 14.05
N GLU A 64 10.88 -14.62 14.39
CA GLU A 64 10.49 -14.88 15.76
C GLU A 64 11.48 -15.83 16.47
N VAL A 65 11.90 -16.89 15.77
CA VAL A 65 12.84 -17.89 16.27
C VAL A 65 14.30 -17.43 16.21
N THR A 66 14.73 -16.85 15.08
CA THR A 66 16.16 -16.59 14.79
C THR A 66 16.61 -15.18 15.15
N LYS A 67 15.68 -14.23 15.21
CA LYS A 67 15.94 -12.78 15.28
C LYS A 67 16.79 -12.23 14.13
N ASP A 68 16.94 -12.98 13.03
CA ASP A 68 17.65 -12.52 11.83
C ASP A 68 16.77 -11.58 11.00
N LYS A 69 17.24 -10.35 10.77
CA LYS A 69 16.53 -9.34 9.97
C LYS A 69 16.51 -9.65 8.47
N LYS A 70 17.20 -10.70 8.01
CA LYS A 70 17.17 -11.20 6.62
C LYS A 70 16.85 -12.70 6.58
N PRO A 71 15.68 -13.12 7.07
CA PRO A 71 15.37 -14.54 7.31
C PRO A 71 15.20 -15.35 6.01
N LEU A 72 14.94 -14.67 4.89
CA LEU A 72 14.75 -15.25 3.57
C LEU A 72 15.41 -14.35 2.51
N PRO A 73 15.89 -14.91 1.39
CA PRO A 73 16.43 -14.11 0.30
C PRO A 73 15.38 -13.15 -0.26
N GLY A 74 15.75 -11.88 -0.41
CA GLY A 74 14.83 -10.84 -0.89
C GLY A 74 13.79 -10.38 0.13
N VAL A 75 13.83 -10.88 1.37
CA VAL A 75 12.94 -10.47 2.45
C VAL A 75 13.73 -9.78 3.56
N GLY A 76 13.31 -8.58 3.93
CA GLY A 76 13.86 -7.81 5.05
C GLY A 76 12.84 -7.63 6.16
N ILE A 77 13.27 -7.73 7.42
CA ILE A 77 12.43 -7.44 8.58
C ILE A 77 12.69 -6.01 9.05
N ARG A 78 11.62 -5.23 9.16
CA ARG A 78 11.62 -3.91 9.79
C ARG A 78 10.94 -4.00 11.15
N VAL A 79 11.67 -3.64 12.19
CA VAL A 79 11.13 -3.45 13.53
C VAL A 79 10.99 -1.95 13.73
N ALA A 80 9.75 -1.49 13.88
CA ALA A 80 9.45 -0.10 14.17
C ALA A 80 8.91 0.00 15.59
N GLU A 81 9.35 1.01 16.33
CA GLU A 81 8.74 1.35 17.62
C GLU A 81 7.48 2.17 17.36
N LYS A 82 6.35 1.68 17.84
CA LYS A 82 5.07 2.36 17.81
C LYS A 82 4.68 2.76 19.21
N LEU A 83 4.25 4.01 19.36
CA LEU A 83 3.74 4.52 20.62
C LEU A 83 2.25 4.23 20.72
N VAL A 84 1.85 3.62 21.83
CA VAL A 84 0.46 3.37 22.20
C VAL A 84 0.12 4.24 23.38
N TYR A 85 -0.86 5.12 23.21
CA TYR A 85 -1.29 6.07 24.23
C TYR A 85 -2.76 6.47 24.05
N PRO A 86 -3.47 6.83 25.13
CA PRO A 86 -4.79 7.43 25.02
C PRO A 86 -4.70 8.85 24.46
N GLU A 87 -5.39 9.13 23.34
CA GLU A 87 -5.34 10.44 22.67
C GLU A 87 -5.68 11.61 23.60
N GLY A 88 -6.68 11.43 24.48
CA GLY A 88 -7.06 12.46 25.45
C GLY A 88 -5.93 12.81 26.42
N GLN A 89 -5.13 11.83 26.85
CA GLN A 89 -3.99 12.08 27.74
C GLN A 89 -2.82 12.72 26.97
N ALA A 90 -2.60 12.32 25.72
CA ALA A 90 -1.61 12.97 24.85
C ALA A 90 -1.95 14.44 24.59
N LEU A 91 -3.23 14.77 24.36
CA LEU A 91 -3.67 16.14 24.17
C LEU A 91 -3.52 16.98 25.44
N LEU A 92 -3.89 16.43 26.60
CA LEU A 92 -3.70 17.10 27.89
C LEU A 92 -2.21 17.40 28.15
N TRP A 93 -1.36 16.40 27.93
CA TRP A 93 0.09 16.57 28.07
C TRP A 93 0.65 17.61 27.10
N ALA A 94 0.20 17.60 25.84
CA ALA A 94 0.62 18.58 24.83
C ALA A 94 0.17 20.00 25.19
N ASN A 95 -1.04 20.16 25.74
CA ASN A 95 -1.51 21.46 26.25
C ASN A 95 -0.66 21.95 27.43
N ASP A 96 -0.35 21.08 28.39
CA ASP A 96 0.46 21.43 29.57
C ASP A 96 1.88 21.87 29.19
N HIS A 97 2.44 21.26 28.13
CA HIS A 97 3.76 21.58 27.61
C HIS A 97 3.73 22.69 26.55
N LYS A 98 2.57 23.35 26.34
CA LYS A 98 2.35 24.43 25.36
C LYS A 98 2.78 24.06 23.94
N MET A 99 2.63 22.79 23.62
CA MET A 99 3.11 22.21 22.38
C MET A 99 2.16 22.47 21.21
N ALA A 100 0.85 22.43 21.45
CA ALA A 100 -0.15 22.75 20.43
C ALA A 100 -1.55 22.96 21.04
N LEU A 101 -2.43 23.68 20.33
CA LEU A 101 -3.86 23.76 20.63
C LEU A 101 -4.64 22.49 20.17
N VAL A 102 -4.00 21.69 19.31
CA VAL A 102 -4.49 20.42 18.73
C VAL A 102 -3.30 19.47 18.66
N LEU A 103 -3.46 18.19 19.00
CA LEU A 103 -2.35 17.22 19.01
C LEU A 103 -1.73 17.06 17.61
N ASP A 104 -0.50 17.55 17.40
CA ASP A 104 0.33 17.12 16.28
C ASP A 104 0.94 15.76 16.62
N VAL A 105 0.32 14.70 16.12
CA VAL A 105 0.71 13.31 16.39
C VAL A 105 2.17 13.05 16.03
N LYS A 106 2.65 13.56 14.89
CA LYS A 106 4.01 13.30 14.43
C LYS A 106 5.04 13.95 15.34
N GLU A 107 4.79 15.21 15.71
CA GLU A 107 5.69 15.94 16.59
C GLU A 107 5.67 15.40 18.02
N PHE A 108 4.48 15.04 18.53
CA PHE A 108 4.32 14.38 19.82
C PHE A 108 5.07 13.04 19.87
N GLU A 109 4.87 12.16 18.89
CA GLU A 109 5.55 10.87 18.83
C GLU A 109 7.07 11.04 18.72
N ARG A 110 7.54 11.98 17.88
CA ARG A 110 8.96 12.31 17.74
C ARG A 110 9.59 12.71 19.08
N LEU A 111 8.89 13.52 19.88
CA LEU A 111 9.38 13.97 21.19
C LEU A 111 9.29 12.90 22.25
N MET A 112 8.20 12.12 22.28
CA MET A 112 8.07 10.98 23.19
C MET A 112 9.17 9.93 22.95
N LEU A 113 9.50 9.64 21.67
CA LEU A 113 10.61 8.76 21.33
C LEU A 113 11.95 9.33 21.79
N ALA A 114 12.15 10.65 21.68
CA ALA A 114 13.37 11.33 22.15
C ALA A 114 13.50 11.44 23.68
N GLN A 115 12.41 11.30 24.44
CA GLN A 115 12.45 11.35 25.90
C GLN A 115 12.97 10.06 26.53
N THR A 116 13.93 10.22 27.44
CA THR A 116 14.49 9.12 28.25
C THR A 116 13.47 8.57 29.25
N LEU A 117 12.64 9.45 29.81
CA LEU A 117 11.58 9.12 30.76
C LEU A 117 10.24 9.44 30.12
N LYS A 118 9.51 8.40 29.74
CA LYS A 118 8.18 8.53 29.12
C LYS A 118 7.11 8.59 30.22
N PRO A 119 5.99 9.32 30.00
CA PRO A 119 4.85 9.25 30.91
C PRO A 119 4.33 7.82 31.03
N GLY A 120 3.89 7.42 32.23
CA GLY A 120 3.44 6.04 32.48
C GLY A 120 2.23 5.56 31.68
N TRP A 121 1.54 6.48 30.99
CA TRP A 121 0.41 6.19 30.09
C TRP A 121 0.84 6.00 28.62
N VAL A 122 2.13 6.20 28.29
CA VAL A 122 2.70 5.92 26.97
C VAL A 122 3.42 4.58 27.03
N THR A 123 3.00 3.64 26.20
CA THR A 123 3.67 2.34 26.02
C THR A 123 4.36 2.30 24.67
N VAL A 124 5.62 1.88 24.63
CA VAL A 124 6.32 1.58 23.37
C VAL A 124 6.05 0.12 23.02
N GLN A 125 5.54 -0.14 21.83
CA GLN A 125 5.38 -1.48 21.28
C GLN A 125 6.25 -1.63 20.05
N GLU A 126 6.89 -2.79 19.89
CA GLU A 126 7.60 -3.13 18.66
C GLU A 126 6.61 -3.68 17.64
N GLU A 127 6.43 -2.97 16.54
CA GLU A 127 5.69 -3.44 15.37
C GLU A 127 6.71 -4.04 14.38
N VAL A 128 6.66 -5.38 14.24
CA VAL A 128 7.52 -6.12 13.32
C VAL A 128 6.78 -6.31 12.01
N SER A 129 7.40 -5.91 10.92
CA SER A 129 6.84 -6.04 9.57
C SER A 129 7.88 -6.65 8.62
N ALA A 130 7.41 -7.48 7.68
CA ALA A 130 8.24 -8.04 6.61
C ALA A 130 8.09 -7.22 5.33
N THR A 131 9.22 -6.90 4.71
CA THR A 131 9.33 -6.15 3.45
C THR A 131 9.93 -7.05 2.39
N LEU A 132 9.34 -7.03 1.19
CA LEU A 132 9.80 -7.80 0.05
C LEU A 132 10.62 -6.90 -0.89
N ALA A 133 11.63 -7.46 -1.54
CA ALA A 133 12.37 -6.77 -2.57
C ALA A 133 11.45 -6.44 -3.76
N GLN A 134 11.62 -5.25 -4.34
CA GLN A 134 10.83 -4.82 -5.49
C GLN A 134 11.01 -5.73 -6.73
N ASP A 135 12.22 -6.29 -6.89
CA ASP A 135 12.56 -7.21 -7.97
C ASP A 135 12.98 -8.56 -7.39
N MET A 136 11.97 -9.39 -7.08
CA MET A 136 12.19 -10.75 -6.58
C MET A 136 12.81 -11.68 -7.62
N ALA A 137 12.60 -11.41 -8.92
CA ALA A 137 13.17 -12.21 -10.00
C ALA A 137 14.70 -12.09 -10.02
N LYS A 138 15.23 -10.86 -9.96
CA LYS A 138 16.68 -10.63 -9.88
C LYS A 138 17.32 -11.26 -8.66
N VAL A 139 16.62 -11.25 -7.52
CA VAL A 139 17.09 -11.94 -6.31
C VAL A 139 17.20 -13.43 -6.56
N LEU A 140 16.17 -14.04 -7.16
CA LEU A 140 16.17 -15.48 -7.46
C LEU A 140 17.24 -15.87 -8.47
N ASP A 141 17.40 -15.11 -9.55
CA ASP A 141 18.44 -15.34 -10.57
C ASP A 141 19.83 -15.31 -9.96
N SER A 142 20.09 -14.35 -9.07
CA SER A 142 21.36 -14.23 -8.36
C SER A 142 21.65 -15.46 -7.48
N LEU A 143 20.62 -16.04 -6.85
CA LEU A 143 20.74 -17.24 -6.03
C LEU A 143 20.99 -18.50 -6.87
N LEU A 144 20.32 -18.59 -8.03
CA LEU A 144 20.49 -19.71 -8.95
C LEU A 144 21.89 -19.69 -9.58
N ALA A 145 22.37 -18.51 -9.99
CA ALA A 145 23.72 -18.33 -10.51
C ALA A 145 24.79 -18.72 -9.47
N ALA A 146 24.58 -18.37 -8.19
CA ALA A 146 25.50 -18.72 -7.10
C ALA A 146 25.55 -20.24 -6.79
N LYS A 147 24.54 -21.01 -7.20
CA LYS A 147 24.45 -22.46 -6.97
C LYS A 147 24.96 -23.31 -8.15
N ALA A 148 25.25 -22.71 -9.31
CA ALA A 148 25.79 -23.46 -10.44
C ALA A 148 27.21 -23.95 -10.12
N PRO A 149 27.51 -25.26 -10.21
CA PRO A 149 28.87 -25.76 -9.97
C PRO A 149 29.82 -25.18 -11.02
N VAL A 150 30.92 -24.60 -10.58
CA VAL A 150 32.03 -24.22 -11.46
C VAL A 150 32.59 -25.50 -12.06
N ILE A 151 32.18 -25.84 -13.27
CA ILE A 151 32.83 -26.89 -14.06
C ILE A 151 34.18 -26.32 -14.46
N VAL A 152 35.21 -26.57 -13.65
CA VAL A 152 36.59 -26.31 -14.03
C VAL A 152 36.94 -27.32 -15.12
N VAL A 153 36.87 -26.88 -16.37
CA VAL A 153 37.42 -27.63 -17.50
C VAL A 153 38.94 -27.44 -17.42
N GLY A 154 39.61 -28.46 -16.89
CA GLY A 154 41.07 -28.60 -16.93
C GLY A 154 41.56 -29.14 -18.27
#